data_AF-A0A968M9T2-F1
#
_entry.id   AF-A0A968M9T2-F1
#
_cell.length_a   1.000
_cell.length_b   1.000
_cell.length_c   1.000
_cell.angle_alpha   90.00
_cell.angle_beta   90.00
_cell.angle_gamma   90.00
#
_symmetry.space_group_name_H-M   'P 1'
#
loop_
_entity.id
_entity.type
_entity.pdbx_description
1 polymer ?
#
loop_
_entity_poly.entity_id
_entity_poly.type
_entity_poly.pdbx_seq_one_letter_code
_entity_poly.pdbx_strand_id
1 'polypeptide(L)'
;MAIEHVTTLAAFAPTPIARAIYESQLQEPYPHASSAWGSVLFADISGFTAISEALALQNVNGAVDGSEELTALLNRYFTRMIDLIEGYRGQVVKLSGDAITVF
;
A
#
# COMPACT_ATOMS: atom_id res chain seq x y z
N MET A 1 -14.33 -19.75 5.54
CA MET A 1 -14.89 -18.71 6.44
C MET A 1 -13.83 -18.08 7.34
N ALA A 2 -13.23 -18.78 8.32
CA ALA A 2 -12.23 -18.16 9.23
C ALA A 2 -10.94 -17.68 8.54
N ILE A 3 -10.38 -18.48 7.60
CA ILE A 3 -9.13 -18.13 6.89
C ILE A 3 -9.31 -16.91 5.96
N GLU A 4 -10.47 -16.79 5.33
CA GLU A 4 -10.80 -15.72 4.38
C GLU A 4 -10.82 -14.34 5.06
N HIS A 5 -11.30 -14.28 6.31
CA HIS A 5 -11.28 -13.06 7.10
C HIS A 5 -9.84 -12.67 7.49
N VAL A 6 -8.98 -13.64 7.79
CA VAL A 6 -7.57 -13.39 8.13
C VAL A 6 -6.80 -12.85 6.92
N THR A 7 -6.97 -13.45 5.74
CA THR A 7 -6.32 -12.97 4.51
C THR A 7 -6.76 -11.55 4.16
N THR A 8 -8.05 -11.26 4.30
CA THR A 8 -8.60 -9.92 4.04
C THR A 8 -7.97 -8.88 4.97
N LEU A 9 -7.89 -9.17 6.27
CA LEU A 9 -7.31 -8.24 7.26
C LEU A 9 -5.80 -8.11 7.11
N ALA A 10 -5.09 -9.19 6.78
CA ALA A 10 -3.65 -9.17 6.58
C ALA A 10 -3.22 -8.23 5.43
N ALA A 11 -4.06 -8.04 4.42
CA ALA A 11 -3.80 -7.11 3.32
C ALA A 11 -3.70 -5.63 3.77
N PHE A 12 -4.21 -5.29 4.96
CA PHE A 12 -4.15 -3.94 5.53
C PHE A 12 -2.97 -3.72 6.47
N ALA A 13 -2.13 -4.74 6.70
CA ALA A 13 -0.94 -4.64 7.53
C ALA A 13 0.31 -4.97 6.72
N PRO A 14 1.44 -4.24 6.90
CA PRO A 14 2.70 -4.63 6.29
C PRO A 14 3.06 -6.07 6.65
N THR A 15 3.63 -6.83 5.72
CA THR A 15 3.94 -8.26 5.91
C THR A 15 4.71 -8.55 7.22
N PRO A 16 5.71 -7.74 7.64
CA PRO A 16 6.37 -7.94 8.94
C PRO A 16 5.42 -7.85 10.13
N ILE A 17 4.46 -6.93 10.10
CA ILE A 17 3.50 -6.72 11.17
C ILE A 17 2.46 -7.85 11.18
N ALA A 18 1.90 -8.19 10.02
CA ALA A 18 0.97 -9.31 9.90
C ALA A 18 1.60 -10.63 10.39
N ARG A 19 2.87 -10.86 10.04
CA ARG A 19 3.64 -12.01 10.52
C ARG A 19 3.87 -11.97 12.04
N ALA A 20 4.30 -10.84 12.58
CA ALA A 20 4.54 -10.70 14.03
C ALA A 20 3.26 -10.93 14.85
N ILE A 21 2.10 -10.47 14.35
CA ILE A 21 0.79 -10.76 14.95
C ILE A 21 0.49 -12.26 14.87
N TYR A 22 0.64 -12.88 13.70
CA TYR A 22 0.39 -14.30 13.49
C TYR A 22 1.27 -15.18 14.38
N GLU A 23 2.55 -14.85 14.51
CA GLU A 23 3.53 -15.57 15.32
C GLU A 23 3.42 -15.24 16.83
N SER A 24 2.44 -14.41 17.23
CA SER A 24 2.23 -13.97 18.62
C SER A 24 3.48 -13.31 19.25
N GLN A 25 4.29 -12.64 18.42
CA GLN A 25 5.50 -11.95 18.85
C GLN A 25 5.21 -10.55 19.42
N LEU A 26 4.04 -10.00 19.15
CA LEU A 26 3.56 -8.76 19.76
C LEU A 26 2.87 -9.09 21.09
N GLN A 27 3.57 -8.90 22.20
CA GLN A 27 3.05 -9.12 23.55
C GLN A 27 2.84 -7.79 24.29
N GLU A 28 1.82 -7.70 25.14
CA GLU A 28 1.68 -6.54 26.03
C GLU A 28 2.88 -6.40 27.00
N PRO A 29 3.28 -5.18 27.39
CA PRO A 29 2.73 -3.88 26.98
C PRO A 29 3.52 -3.23 25.82
N TYR A 30 2.83 -2.41 25.03
CA TYR A 30 3.37 -1.66 23.88
C TYR A 30 4.04 -0.34 24.30
N PRO A 31 5.02 0.23 23.55
CA PRO A 31 5.41 -0.09 22.17
C PRO A 31 6.55 -1.11 21.99
N HIS A 32 6.51 -1.83 20.86
CA HIS A 32 7.60 -2.69 20.38
C HIS A 32 8.48 -1.96 19.38
N ALA A 33 9.78 -2.20 19.45
CA ALA A 33 10.75 -1.73 18.47
C ALA A 33 11.73 -2.87 18.13
N SER A 34 12.04 -3.02 16.85
CA SER A 34 13.07 -3.93 16.36
C SER A 34 13.99 -3.20 15.37
N SER A 35 15.17 -3.77 15.14
CA SER A 35 16.14 -3.24 14.18
C SER A 35 16.56 -4.33 13.22
N ALA A 36 16.75 -3.97 11.95
CA ALA A 36 17.18 -4.87 10.90
C ALA A 36 18.12 -4.14 9.93
N TRP A 37 19.01 -4.89 9.29
CA TRP A 37 19.83 -4.41 8.18
C TRP A 37 19.11 -4.72 6.87
N GLY A 38 19.04 -3.75 5.97
CA GLY A 38 18.35 -3.90 4.68
C GLY A 38 18.55 -2.69 3.79
N SER A 39 17.90 -2.71 2.64
CA SER A 39 17.84 -1.57 1.72
C SER A 39 16.46 -0.96 1.78
N VAL A 40 16.35 0.36 1.71
CA VAL A 40 15.05 1.04 1.68
C VAL A 40 14.88 1.68 0.31
N LEU A 41 13.71 1.47 -0.30
CA LEU A 41 13.29 2.19 -1.49
C LEU A 41 12.09 3.08 -1.14
N PHE A 42 12.19 4.35 -1.50
CA PHE A 42 11.08 5.28 -1.52
C PHE A 42 10.89 5.75 -2.96
N ALA A 43 9.68 5.57 -3.49
CA ALA A 43 9.35 5.96 -4.85
C ALA A 43 7.99 6.65 -4.88
N ASP A 44 7.86 7.65 -5.74
CA ASP A 44 6.67 8.47 -5.92
C ASP A 44 6.24 8.50 -7.40
N ILE A 45 4.94 8.62 -7.67
CA ILE A 45 4.41 8.66 -9.04
C ILE A 45 4.57 10.08 -9.58
N SER A 46 5.54 10.24 -10.47
CA SER A 46 5.74 11.51 -11.18
C SER A 46 4.47 11.94 -11.92
N GLY A 47 4.05 13.19 -11.69
CA GLY A 47 2.88 13.78 -12.37
C GLY A 47 1.53 13.39 -11.76
N PHE A 48 1.49 12.62 -10.67
CA PHE A 48 0.25 12.26 -10.00
C PHE A 48 -0.57 13.47 -9.57
N THR A 49 0.05 14.48 -8.96
CA THR A 49 -0.66 15.69 -8.51
C THR A 49 -1.44 16.35 -9.64
N ALA A 50 -0.80 16.57 -10.79
CA ALA A 50 -1.44 17.18 -11.95
C ALA A 50 -2.61 16.34 -12.49
N ILE A 51 -2.47 15.01 -12.51
CA ILE A 51 -3.53 14.09 -12.91
C ILE A 51 -4.70 14.14 -11.92
N SER A 52 -4.42 14.11 -10.62
CA SER A 52 -5.43 14.13 -9.56
C SER A 52 -6.25 15.42 -9.56
N GLU A 53 -5.59 16.56 -9.77
CA GLU A 53 -6.25 17.87 -9.89
C GLU A 53 -7.11 17.95 -11.14
N ALA A 54 -6.62 17.45 -12.28
CA ALA A 54 -7.38 17.43 -13.52
C ALA A 54 -8.66 16.57 -13.41
N LEU A 55 -8.57 15.39 -12.79
CA LEU A 55 -9.72 14.51 -12.58
C LEU A 55 -10.73 15.10 -11.58
N ALA A 56 -10.27 15.80 -10.55
CA ALA A 56 -11.16 16.49 -9.61
C ALA A 56 -12.05 17.55 -10.30
N LEU A 57 -11.57 18.15 -11.39
CA LEU A 57 -12.32 19.14 -12.18
C LEU A 57 -13.31 18.51 -13.18
N GLN A 58 -13.19 17.21 -13.50
CA GLN A 58 -14.05 16.55 -14.49
C GLN A 58 -15.45 16.19 -13.96
N ASN A 59 -15.65 16.26 -12.64
CA ASN A 59 -16.93 15.98 -11.95
C ASN A 59 -18.08 16.96 -12.30
N VAL A 60 -17.88 17.89 -13.25
CA VAL A 60 -18.82 18.96 -13.59
C VAL A 60 -19.80 18.56 -14.72
N ASN A 61 -19.52 17.49 -15.49
CA ASN A 61 -20.26 17.20 -16.74
C ASN A 61 -20.98 15.83 -16.80
N GLY A 62 -21.16 15.13 -15.67
CA GLY A 62 -21.94 13.89 -15.63
C GLY A 62 -21.29 12.66 -16.28
N ALA A 63 -19.99 12.73 -16.59
CA ALA A 63 -19.16 11.56 -16.88
C ALA A 63 -18.62 10.95 -15.57
N VAL A 64 -18.04 9.75 -15.68
CA VAL A 64 -17.42 8.91 -14.62
C VAL A 64 -16.81 9.76 -13.49
N ASP A 65 -17.06 9.39 -12.24
CA ASP A 65 -16.51 10.08 -11.06
C ASP A 65 -14.96 10.06 -11.13
N GLY A 66 -14.35 11.25 -11.21
CA GLY A 66 -12.90 11.40 -11.33
C GLY A 66 -12.14 10.77 -10.16
N SER A 67 -12.78 10.60 -9.00
CA SER A 67 -12.19 9.88 -7.86
C SER A 67 -12.13 8.36 -8.09
N GLU A 68 -13.12 7.78 -8.78
CA GLU A 68 -13.11 6.37 -9.18
C GLU A 68 -12.02 6.11 -10.21
N GLU A 69 -11.88 7.00 -11.21
CA GLU A 69 -10.84 6.90 -12.23
C GLU A 69 -9.44 7.02 -11.63
N LEU A 70 -9.23 7.96 -10.71
CA LEU A 70 -7.98 8.11 -9.97
C LEU A 70 -7.67 6.86 -9.14
N THR A 71 -8.67 6.32 -8.44
CA THR A 71 -8.53 5.10 -7.63
C THR A 71 -8.18 3.90 -8.51
N ALA A 72 -8.84 3.75 -9.66
CA ALA A 72 -8.55 2.68 -10.62
C ALA A 72 -7.12 2.79 -11.19
N LEU A 73 -6.67 4.01 -11.49
CA LEU A 73 -5.30 4.26 -11.95
C LEU A 73 -4.26 3.87 -10.87
N LEU A 74 -4.46 4.34 -9.65
CA LEU A 74 -3.58 4.02 -8.51
C LEU A 74 -3.53 2.52 -8.23
N ASN A 75 -4.69 1.85 -8.17
CA ASN A 75 -4.74 0.42 -7.94
C ASN A 75 -4.01 -0.37 -9.02
N ARG A 76 -4.16 0.00 -10.30
CA ARG A 76 -3.41 -0.64 -11.39
C ARG A 76 -1.91 -0.45 -11.26
N TYR A 77 -1.46 0.77 -10.94
CA TYR A 77 -0.04 1.06 -10.74
C TYR A 77 0.53 0.29 -9.54
N PHE A 78 -0.09 0.42 -8.37
CA PHE A 78 0.41 -0.21 -7.15
C PHE A 78 0.34 -1.73 -7.22
N THR A 79 -0.69 -2.34 -7.82
CA THR A 79 -0.73 -3.79 -8.04
C THR A 79 0.53 -4.24 -8.79
N ARG A 80 0.87 -3.56 -9.90
CA ARG A 80 2.05 -3.92 -10.69
C ARG A 80 3.36 -3.73 -9.91
N MET A 81 3.46 -2.66 -9.13
CA MET A 81 4.64 -2.39 -8.31
C MET A 81 4.79 -3.42 -7.19
N ILE A 82 3.71 -3.74 -6.48
CA ILE A 82 3.68 -4.76 -5.42
C ILE A 82 4.13 -6.11 -5.98
N ASP A 83 3.56 -6.56 -7.12
CA ASP A 83 3.95 -7.82 -7.76
C ASP A 83 5.47 -7.87 -8.06
N LEU A 84 6.04 -6.76 -8.55
CA LEU A 84 7.47 -6.67 -8.84
C LEU A 84 8.30 -6.73 -7.56
N ILE A 85 7.95 -5.93 -6.55
CA ILE A 85 8.64 -5.85 -5.26
C ILE A 85 8.65 -7.22 -4.58
N GLU A 86 7.50 -7.88 -4.51
CA GLU A 86 7.38 -9.23 -3.95
C GLU A 86 8.17 -10.26 -4.76
N GLY A 87 8.18 -10.13 -6.09
CA GLY A 87 9.01 -10.95 -6.97
C GLY A 87 10.52 -10.85 -6.69
N TYR A 88 10.99 -9.67 -6.25
CA TYR A 88 12.36 -9.44 -5.78
C TYR A 88 12.54 -9.70 -4.27
N ARG A 89 11.53 -10.25 -3.59
CA ARG A 89 11.51 -10.54 -2.15
C ARG A 89 11.59 -9.29 -1.26
N GLY A 90 11.31 -8.10 -1.82
CA GLY A 90 11.11 -6.88 -1.06
C GLY A 90 9.74 -6.87 -0.40
N GLN A 91 9.54 -5.95 0.54
CA GLN A 91 8.31 -5.85 1.31
C GLN A 91 7.76 -4.43 1.27
N VAL A 92 6.48 -4.29 0.90
CA VAL A 92 5.80 -2.99 0.97
C VAL A 92 5.47 -2.68 2.43
N VAL A 93 6.07 -1.60 2.93
CA VAL A 93 5.91 -1.15 4.31
C VAL A 93 4.78 -0.11 4.41
N LYS A 94 4.62 0.73 3.39
CA LYS A 94 3.60 1.78 3.40
C LYS A 94 3.25 2.26 2.00
N LEU A 95 1.97 2.54 1.78
CA LEU A 95 1.46 3.36 0.69
C LEU A 95 1.05 4.72 1.26
N SER A 96 1.49 5.82 0.65
CA SER A 96 1.22 7.18 1.11
C SER A 96 0.79 8.05 -0.06
N GLY A 97 -0.51 8.06 -0.36
CA GLY A 97 -1.04 8.72 -1.55
C GLY A 97 -0.48 8.06 -2.82
N ASP A 98 0.40 8.77 -3.50
CA ASP A 98 1.13 8.40 -4.70
C ASP A 98 2.49 7.74 -4.45
N ALA A 99 2.96 7.72 -3.20
CA ALA A 99 4.24 7.15 -2.85
C ALA A 99 4.16 5.73 -2.28
N ILE A 100 5.21 4.94 -2.53
CA ILE A 100 5.44 3.61 -1.98
C ILE A 100 6.76 3.58 -1.20
N THR A 101 6.73 2.99 0.00
CA THR A 101 7.91 2.72 0.82
C THR A 101 8.12 1.21 0.95
N VAL A 102 9.34 0.77 0.66
CA VAL A 102 9.74 -0.64 0.58
C VAL A 102 10.98 -0.87 1.43
N PHE A 103 11.06 -2.04 2.05
CA PHE A 103 12.22 -2.57 2.76
C PHE A 103 12.67 -3.91 2.15
#